data_AF-A0A8T5NJY3-F1
#
_entry.id   AF-A0A8T5NJY3-F1
#
_cell.length_a   1.000
_cell.length_b   1.000
_cell.length_c   1.000
_cell.angle_alpha   90.00
_cell.angle_beta   90.00
_cell.angle_gamma   90.00
#
_symmetry.space_group_name_H-M   'P 1'
#
loop_
_entity.id
_entity.type
_entity.pdbx_description
1 polymer ?
#
loop_
_entity_poly.entity_id
_entity_poly.type
_entity_poly.pdbx_seq_one_letter_code
_entity_poly.pdbx_strand_id
1 'polypeptide(L)' 'MQHYERTGEKYRYFHDIYHFCDETGVSAVDAPAVIARLKEEGCIYTRKDEFGWKIGLKVGFVERLKFC' A
#
# COMPACT_ATOMS: atom_id res chain seq x y z
N MET A 1 3.88 -4.87 22.05
CA MET A 1 2.51 -4.37 21.77
C MET A 1 2.44 -2.88 21.43
N GLN A 2 3.52 -2.07 21.41
CA GLN A 2 3.40 -0.60 21.35
C GLN A 2 3.45 0.08 19.97
N HIS A 3 3.53 -0.64 18.84
CA HIS A 3 3.52 0.00 17.51
C HIS A 3 2.16 -0.10 16.79
N TYR A 4 1.29 -1.03 17.19
CA TYR A 4 -0.03 -1.18 16.57
C TYR A 4 -1.04 -0.13 17.08
N GLU A 5 -0.88 0.33 18.31
CA GLU A 5 -1.92 1.08 19.03
C GLU A 5 -1.80 2.60 18.93
N ARG A 6 -0.72 3.15 18.33
CA ARG A 6 -0.47 4.61 18.33
C ARG A 6 -0.85 5.34 17.05
N THR A 7 -1.06 4.66 15.92
CA THR A 7 -1.28 5.35 14.63
C THR A 7 -2.51 4.89 13.84
N GLY A 8 -3.03 3.68 14.06
CA GLY A 8 -4.07 3.14 13.17
C GLY A 8 -3.65 3.18 11.70
N GLU A 9 -2.35 2.95 11.41
CA GLU A 9 -1.75 3.21 10.11
C GLU A 9 -2.31 2.29 9.02
N LYS A 10 -3.31 2.81 8.30
CA LYS A 10 -3.95 2.21 7.12
C LYS A 10 -3.04 2.17 5.89
N TYR A 11 -1.77 2.57 5.99
CA TYR A 11 -0.85 2.73 4.88
C TYR A 11 0.62 2.56 5.27
N ARG A 12 1.44 2.21 4.28
CA ARG A 12 2.91 2.25 4.34
C ARG A 12 3.44 3.37 3.48
N TYR A 13 4.63 3.84 3.85
CA TYR A 13 5.34 4.89 3.16
C TYR A 13 6.48 4.29 2.34
N PHE A 14 6.65 4.74 1.10
CA PHE A 14 7.71 4.34 0.19
C PHE A 14 8.34 5.59 -0.43
N HIS A 15 9.66 5.65 -0.51
CA HIS A 15 10.36 6.85 -1.02
C HIS A 15 10.18 6.97 -2.53
N ASP A 16 10.32 5.85 -3.21
CA ASP A 16 10.12 5.68 -4.64
C ASP A 16 9.66 4.25 -4.94
N ILE A 17 9.59 3.93 -6.23
CA ILE A 17 9.17 2.60 -6.70
C ILE A 17 10.20 1.51 -6.33
N TYR A 18 11.49 1.84 -6.21
CA TYR A 18 12.53 0.87 -5.88
C TYR A 18 12.45 0.50 -4.40
N HIS A 19 12.27 1.48 -3.51
CA HIS A 19 11.99 1.22 -2.10
C HIS A 19 10.74 0.33 -1.93
N PHE A 20 9.69 0.56 -2.71
CA PHE A 20 8.52 -0.33 -2.74
C PHE A 20 8.88 -1.76 -3.18
N CYS A 21 9.71 -1.91 -4.22
CA CYS A 21 10.13 -3.21 -4.72
C CYS A 21 10.97 -3.97 -3.70
N ASP A 22 11.92 -3.30 -3.04
CA ASP A 22 12.77 -3.89 -2.01
C ASP A 22 11.95 -4.40 -0.82
N GLU A 23 10.96 -3.62 -0.38
CA GLU A 23 10.09 -3.95 0.76
C GLU A 23 9.06 -5.04 0.46
N THR A 24 8.63 -5.18 -0.80
CA THR A 24 7.54 -6.09 -1.20
C THR A 24 8.01 -7.32 -1.95
N GLY A 25 9.26 -7.34 -2.42
CA GLY A 25 9.81 -8.37 -3.30
C GLY A 25 9.22 -8.35 -4.72
N VAL A 26 8.42 -7.34 -5.06
CA VAL A 26 7.87 -7.17 -6.42
C VAL A 26 8.97 -6.62 -7.32
N SER A 27 9.12 -7.19 -8.51
CA SER A 27 10.06 -6.67 -9.52
C SER A 27 9.71 -5.24 -9.92
N ALA A 28 10.73 -4.39 -10.12
CA ALA A 28 10.55 -3.03 -10.62
C ALA A 28 9.86 -2.96 -11.99
N VAL A 29 9.95 -4.03 -12.78
CA VAL A 29 9.26 -4.15 -14.08
C VAL A 29 7.75 -4.34 -13.88
N ASP A 30 7.36 -5.12 -12.88
CA ASP A 30 5.97 -5.50 -12.64
C ASP A 30 5.24 -4.54 -11.69
N ALA A 31 5.99 -3.84 -10.82
CA ALA A 31 5.45 -2.98 -9.79
C ALA A 31 4.43 -1.94 -10.31
N PRO A 32 4.64 -1.25 -11.45
CA PRO A 32 3.64 -0.33 -11.98
C PRO A 32 2.30 -1.01 -12.32
N ALA A 33 2.36 -2.20 -12.95
CA ALA A 33 1.17 -2.95 -13.34
C ALA A 33 0.44 -3.52 -12.11
N VAL A 34 1.18 -4.05 -11.14
CA VAL A 34 0.65 -4.56 -9.87
C VAL A 34 -0.07 -3.45 -9.10
N ILE A 35 0.56 -2.29 -8.95
CA ILE A 35 -0.04 -1.14 -8.25
C ILE A 35 -1.30 -0.67 -8.97
N ALA A 36 -1.28 -0.57 -10.30
CA ALA A 36 -2.44 -0.17 -11.08
C ALA A 36 -3.63 -1.12 -10.88
N ARG A 37 -3.37 -2.43 -10.96
CA ARG A 37 -4.39 -3.47 -10.76
C ARG A 37 -4.99 -3.42 -9.36
N LEU A 38 -4.16 -3.32 -8.31
CA LEU A 38 -4.65 -3.23 -6.93
C LEU A 38 -5.49 -1.96 -6.67
N LYS A 39 -5.21 -0.86 -7.39
CA LYS A 39 -6.03 0.36 -7.31
C LYS A 39 -7.38 0.16 -7.99
N GLU A 40 -7.39 -0.46 -9.17
CA GLU A 40 -8.58 -0.76 -9.97
C GLU A 40 -9.53 -1.72 -9.24
N GLU A 41 -8.99 -2.80 -8.66
CA GLU A 41 -9.74 -3.75 -7.82
C GLU A 41 -10.23 -3.14 -6.49
N GLY A 42 -9.88 -1.88 -6.23
CA GLY A 42 -10.29 -1.18 -5.02
C GLY A 42 -9.66 -1.76 -3.76
N CYS A 43 -8.50 -2.40 -3.87
CA CYS A 43 -7.75 -2.95 -2.75
C CYS A 43 -6.95 -1.85 -2.02
N ILE A 44 -6.30 -0.98 -2.80
CA ILE A 44 -5.41 0.07 -2.27
C ILE A 44 -5.81 1.49 -2.70
N TYR A 45 -5.26 2.47 -2.00
CA TYR A 45 -5.15 3.86 -2.43
C TYR A 45 -3.67 4.28 -2.43
N THR A 46 -3.33 5.26 -3.25
CA THR A 46 -1.97 5.82 -3.36
C THR A 46 -2.05 7.34 -3.26
N ARG A 47 -1.22 7.97 -2.43
CA ARG A 47 -1.07 9.44 -2.35
C ARG A 47 0.41 9.79 -2.37
N LYS A 48 0.80 10.77 -3.19
CA LYS A 48 2.16 11.31 -3.21
C LYS A 48 2.22 12.60 -2.41
N ASP A 49 3.26 12.78 -1.60
CA ASP A 49 3.60 14.04 -0.95
C ASP A 49 5.11 14.29 -1.01
N GLU A 50 5.60 15.30 -0.28
CA GLU A 50 7.01 15.73 -0.31
C GLU A 50 8.01 14.65 0.15
N PHE A 51 7.56 13.66 0.93
CA PHE A 51 8.43 12.61 1.46
C PHE A 51 8.52 11.37 0.53
N GLY A 52 7.72 11.32 -0.56
CA GLY A 52 7.46 10.11 -1.37
C GLY A 52 5.97 9.67 -1.49
N TRP A 53 5.74 8.36 -1.46
CA TRP A 53 4.46 7.68 -1.73
C TRP A 53 3.86 7.00 -0.50
N LYS A 54 2.62 7.36 -0.17
CA LYS A 54 1.75 6.64 0.78
C LYS A 54 0.90 5.63 0.02
N ILE A 55 1.04 4.35 0.34
CA ILE A 55 0.20 3.26 -0.22
C ILE A 55 -0.54 2.58 0.92
N GLY A 56 -1.87 2.60 0.89
CA GLY A 56 -2.70 2.05 1.95
C GLY A 56 -3.87 1.22 1.48
N LEU A 57 -4.45 0.44 2.39
CA LEU A 57 -5.62 -0.39 2.10
C LEU A 57 -6.89 0.45 2.12
N LYS A 58 -7.78 0.24 1.14
CA LYS A 58 -9.13 0.83 1.18
C LYS A 58 -9.97 0.16 2.26
N VAL A 59 -10.75 0.95 3.00
CA VAL A 59 -11.62 0.44 4.08
C VAL A 59 -12.54 -0.67 3.57
N GLY A 60 -13.18 -0.47 2.42
CA GLY A 60 -14.06 -1.49 1.83
C GLY A 60 -13.34 -2.79 1.46
N PHE A 61 -12.03 -2.76 1.16
CA PHE A 61 -11.26 -3.99 0.97
C PHE A 61 -10.98 -4.69 2.31
N VAL A 62 -10.57 -3.94 3.33
CA VAL A 62 -10.37 -4.48 4.68
C VAL A 62 -11.64 -5.09 5.23
N GLU A 63 -12.80 -4.47 4.97
CA GLU A 63 -14.10 -5.03 5.35
C GLU A 63 -14.39 -6.34 4.63
N ARG A 64 -14.13 -6.45 3.32
CA ARG A 64 -14.29 -7.71 2.57
C ARG A 64 -13.42 -8.84 3.12
N LEU A 65 -12.17 -8.55 3.51
CA LEU A 65 -11.26 -9.55 4.09
C LEU A 65 -11.78 -10.17 5.40
N LYS A 66 -12.64 -9.48 6.16
CA LYS A 66 -13.23 -10.01 7.40
C LYS A 66 -14.25 -11.13 7.15
N PHE A 67 -14.72 -11.26 5.92
CA PHE A 67 -15.70 -12.28 5.51
C PHE A 67 -15.07 -13.36 4.62
N CYS A 68 -13.74 -13.35 4.48
CA CYS A 68 -12.96 -14.37 3.78
C CYS A 68 -12.47 -15.46 4.73
#